data_AF-A0A8S2RTF6-F1
#
_entry.id   AF-A0A8S2RTF6-F1
#
_cell.length_a   1.000
_cell.length_b   1.000
_cell.length_c   1.000
_cell.angle_alpha   90.00
_cell.angle_beta   90.00
_cell.angle_gamma   90.00
#
_symmetry.space_group_name_H-M   'P 1'
#
loop_
_entity.id
_entity.type
_entity.pdbx_description
1 polymer ?
#
loop_
_entity_poly.entity_id
_entity_poly.type
_entity_poly.pdbx_seq_one_letter_code
_entity_poly.pdbx_strand_id
1 'polypeptide(L)'
;EHGLSQFVTAQHRDVLEKGFEHENIADAVFLDLPAPWNAIEHVMKVLKKSGGRLCTFSPCIEQVQRTCQRLSTNGFEEISTVECLRRVHEFRYQHRSKINFTADQKQKAKIDTHSNKREPNDDDVDENDDEEKTPNKKRKNDSETTAKNQPRETESMLTAIGPLVMPGHTGYLTFAYLKQN
;
A
#
# COMPACT_ATOMS: atom_id res chain seq x y z
N GLU A 1 19.34 5.67 36.35
CA GLU A 1 20.36 6.18 35.41
C GLU A 1 20.62 5.10 34.36
N HIS A 2 20.64 5.40 33.06
CA HIS A 2 20.68 4.38 31.99
C HIS A 2 22.08 3.95 31.55
N GLY A 3 23.16 4.52 32.12
CA GLY A 3 24.55 4.08 31.84
C GLY A 3 25.10 4.45 30.45
N LEU A 4 24.47 5.38 29.73
CA LEU A 4 24.82 5.73 28.34
C LEU A 4 25.83 6.87 28.21
N SER A 5 26.25 7.50 29.30
CA SER A 5 27.06 8.73 29.30
C SER A 5 28.42 8.59 28.62
N GLN A 6 28.98 7.37 28.58
CA GLN A 6 30.25 7.09 27.89
C GLN A 6 30.11 7.08 26.35
N PHE A 7 28.89 6.94 25.82
CA PHE A 7 28.60 6.80 24.38
C PHE A 7 27.71 7.91 23.82
N VAL A 8 26.90 8.55 24.67
CA VAL A 8 25.85 9.48 24.25
C VAL A 8 26.03 10.82 24.97
N THR A 9 26.17 11.87 24.17
CA THR A 9 26.13 13.26 24.61
C THR A 9 24.83 13.89 24.09
N ALA A 10 24.00 14.40 25.00
CA ALA A 10 22.77 15.11 24.65
C ALA A 10 22.98 16.62 24.81
N GLN A 11 22.44 17.40 23.87
CA GLN A 11 22.58 18.85 23.88
C GLN A 11 21.26 19.53 23.53
N HIS A 12 20.93 20.59 24.25
CA HIS A 12 19.81 21.46 23.92
C HIS A 12 20.28 22.52 22.92
N ARG A 13 19.97 22.34 21.64
CA ARG A 13 20.38 23.23 20.55
C ARG A 13 19.37 23.23 19.41
N ASP A 14 19.21 24.39 18.77
CA ASP A 14 18.58 24.49 17.46
C ASP A 14 19.62 24.19 16.36
N VAL A 15 19.52 23.01 15.78
CA VAL A 15 20.44 22.57 14.72
C VAL A 15 20.16 23.21 13.36
N LEU A 16 18.99 23.81 13.16
CA LEU A 16 18.63 24.50 11.92
C LEU A 16 19.25 25.90 11.87
N GLU A 17 19.30 26.58 13.02
CA GLU A 17 19.90 27.92 13.11
C GLU A 17 21.38 27.90 13.50
N LYS A 18 21.75 27.05 14.47
CA LYS A 18 23.08 27.06 15.09
C LYS A 18 23.97 25.88 14.67
N GLY A 19 23.43 24.94 13.91
CA GLY A 19 24.15 23.74 13.49
C GLY A 19 24.53 22.79 14.63
N PHE A 20 25.58 22.00 14.39
CA PHE A 20 26.12 21.04 15.36
C PHE A 20 27.34 21.65 16.09
N GLU A 21 27.67 21.15 17.29
CA GLU A 21 28.81 21.67 18.07
C GLU A 21 30.15 21.39 17.41
N HIS A 22 30.22 20.24 16.75
CA HIS A 22 31.45 19.67 16.27
C HIS A 22 31.56 19.83 14.76
N GLU A 23 32.80 19.85 14.29
CA GLU A 23 33.12 19.89 12.88
C GLU A 23 34.06 18.75 12.51
N ASN A 24 33.88 18.14 11.34
CA ASN A 24 34.75 17.12 10.79
C ASN A 24 34.95 15.86 11.67
N ILE A 25 33.95 15.47 12.48
CA ILE A 25 34.05 14.30 13.38
C ILE A 25 33.08 13.17 13.07
N ALA A 26 31.97 13.43 12.36
CA ALA A 26 30.91 12.46 12.22
C ALA A 26 31.10 11.59 10.97
N ASP A 27 31.00 10.27 11.13
CA ASP A 27 30.92 9.32 10.01
C ASP A 27 29.52 9.27 9.41
N ALA A 28 28.50 9.53 10.23
CA ALA A 28 27.11 9.51 9.83
C ALA A 28 26.28 10.56 10.58
N VAL A 29 25.25 11.08 9.93
CA VAL A 29 24.26 11.99 10.51
C VAL A 29 22.86 11.45 10.23
N PHE A 30 21.99 11.49 11.23
CA PHE A 30 20.58 11.18 11.11
C PHE A 30 19.75 12.41 11.48
N LEU A 31 18.83 12.83 10.62
CA LEU A 31 17.93 13.96 10.85
C LEU A 31 16.48 13.50 10.90
N ASP A 32 15.84 13.72 12.04
CA ASP A 32 14.39 13.64 12.22
C ASP A 32 13.90 15.03 12.64
N LEU A 33 13.67 15.87 11.63
CA LEU A 33 13.38 17.30 11.78
C LEU A 33 12.24 17.68 10.83
N PRO A 34 11.44 18.73 11.12
CA PRO A 34 10.37 19.17 10.23
C PRO A 34 10.86 19.75 8.90
N ALA A 35 12.08 20.32 8.87
CA ALA A 35 12.69 20.94 7.70
C ALA A 35 14.17 20.53 7.56
N PRO A 36 14.46 19.25 7.25
CA PRO A 36 15.85 18.74 7.25
C PRO A 36 16.70 19.40 6.15
N TRP A 37 16.09 19.91 5.07
CA TRP A 37 16.78 20.67 4.03
C TRP A 37 17.46 21.96 4.55
N ASN A 38 17.03 22.52 5.68
CA ASN A 38 17.69 23.69 6.26
C ASN A 38 18.98 23.31 7.02
N ALA A 39 19.14 22.05 7.43
CA ALA A 39 20.32 21.59 8.18
C ALA A 39 21.48 21.14 7.29
N ILE A 40 21.29 20.99 5.98
CA ILE A 40 22.26 20.31 5.09
C ILE A 40 23.64 20.95 5.11
N GLU A 41 23.72 22.29 5.10
CA GLU A 41 25.00 23.00 5.19
C GLU A 41 25.71 22.77 6.54
N HIS A 42 24.94 22.65 7.63
CA HIS A 42 25.48 22.28 8.94
C HIS A 42 25.94 20.82 8.99
N VAL A 43 25.24 19.91 8.29
CA VAL A 43 25.65 18.51 8.15
C VAL A 43 27.01 18.41 7.46
N MET A 44 27.23 19.19 6.40
CA MET A 44 28.52 19.19 5.70
C MET A 44 29.68 19.57 6.63
N LYS A 45 29.47 20.51 7.55
CA LYS A 45 30.52 20.93 8.49
C LYS A 45 30.85 19.85 9.53
N VAL A 46 29.87 19.08 9.99
CA VAL A 46 30.06 18.06 11.03
C VAL A 46 30.63 16.74 10.49
N LEU A 47 30.31 16.38 9.24
CA LEU A 47 30.83 15.17 8.60
C LEU A 47 32.35 15.25 8.43
N LYS A 48 33.04 14.12 8.64
CA LYS A 48 34.50 14.02 8.46
C LYS A 48 34.94 14.40 7.05
N LYS A 49 36.17 14.93 6.95
CA LYS A 49 36.87 15.21 5.69
C LYS A 49 37.12 13.98 4.81
N SER A 50 37.10 12.79 5.38
CA SER A 50 37.14 11.54 4.62
C SER A 50 35.82 11.20 3.90
N GLY A 51 34.76 11.97 4.17
CA GLY A 51 33.40 11.70 3.74
C GLY A 51 32.55 11.06 4.83
N GLY A 52 31.25 10.93 4.55
CA GLY A 52 30.28 10.33 5.48
C GLY A 52 28.87 10.23 4.92
N ARG A 53 27.97 9.60 5.68
CA ARG A 53 26.58 9.36 5.25
C ARG A 53 25.57 10.25 5.98
N LEU A 54 24.54 10.65 5.26
CA LEU A 54 23.38 11.31 5.81
C LEU A 54 22.15 10.43 5.59
N CYS A 55 21.29 10.38 6.60
CA CYS A 55 19.94 9.86 6.49
C CYS A 55 18.97 10.90 7.06
N THR A 56 17.89 11.18 6.33
CA THR A 56 16.82 12.05 6.81
C THR A 56 15.51 11.29 6.82
N PHE A 57 14.71 11.48 7.86
CA PHE A 57 13.35 10.98 7.96
C PHE A 57 12.36 12.11 7.64
N SER A 58 11.37 11.83 6.79
CA SER A 58 10.30 12.78 6.49
C SER A 58 8.97 12.06 6.23
N PRO A 59 7.87 12.46 6.88
CA PRO A 59 6.57 11.84 6.65
C PRO A 59 5.93 12.24 5.31
N CYS A 60 6.21 13.44 4.81
CA CYS A 60 5.59 13.96 3.59
C CYS A 60 6.55 13.89 2.39
N ILE A 61 6.02 13.55 1.21
CA ILE A 61 6.83 13.42 -0.01
C ILE A 61 7.40 14.77 -0.47
N GLU A 62 6.72 15.89 -0.19
CA GLU A 62 7.17 17.24 -0.51
C GLU A 62 8.40 17.64 0.33
N GLN A 63 8.49 17.12 1.56
CA GLN A 63 9.68 17.30 2.41
C GLN A 63 10.87 16.53 1.83
N VAL A 64 10.64 15.31 1.35
CA VAL A 64 11.65 14.52 0.64
C VAL A 64 12.15 15.26 -0.60
N GLN A 65 11.24 15.78 -1.43
CA GLN A 65 11.59 16.51 -2.66
C GLN A 65 12.53 17.68 -2.38
N ARG A 66 12.19 18.53 -1.39
CA ARG A 66 13.03 19.66 -0.98
C ARG A 66 14.39 19.22 -0.46
N THR A 67 14.41 18.12 0.29
CA THR A 67 15.66 17.55 0.84
C THR A 67 16.55 17.03 -0.28
N CYS A 68 16.03 16.21 -1.19
CA CYS A 68 16.78 15.71 -2.36
C CYS A 68 17.35 16.85 -3.19
N GLN A 69 16.55 17.89 -3.48
CA GLN A 69 17.02 19.06 -4.22
C GLN A 69 18.18 19.75 -3.50
N ARG A 70 18.05 19.98 -2.19
CA ARG A 70 19.11 20.61 -1.40
C ARG A 70 20.37 19.74 -1.36
N LEU A 71 20.24 18.43 -1.19
CA LEU A 71 21.36 17.48 -1.22
C LEU A 71 22.12 17.55 -2.54
N SER A 72 21.41 17.48 -3.68
CA SER A 72 22.03 17.55 -5.01
C SER A 72 22.78 18.86 -5.24
N THR A 73 22.20 19.99 -4.83
CA THR A 73 22.88 21.31 -4.96
C THR A 73 24.12 21.47 -4.09
N ASN A 74 24.27 20.65 -3.05
CA ASN A 74 25.38 20.70 -2.09
C ASN A 74 26.42 19.60 -2.31
N GLY A 75 26.37 18.89 -3.44
CA GLY A 75 27.37 17.90 -3.82
C GLY A 75 27.24 16.55 -3.10
N PHE A 76 26.08 16.24 -2.52
CA PHE A 76 25.80 14.90 -2.06
C PHE A 76 25.54 13.96 -3.25
N GLU A 77 26.09 12.75 -3.14
CA GLU A 77 26.01 11.67 -4.11
C GLU A 77 25.15 10.52 -3.55
N GLU A 78 24.82 9.54 -4.40
CA GLU A 78 24.05 8.33 -4.02
C GLU A 78 22.72 8.63 -3.30
N ILE A 79 22.03 9.69 -3.71
CA ILE A 79 20.76 10.09 -3.10
C ILE A 79 19.70 9.04 -3.40
N SER A 80 19.21 8.36 -2.36
CA SER A 80 18.23 7.27 -2.46
C SER A 80 17.17 7.40 -1.39
N THR A 81 15.90 7.33 -1.78
CA THR A 81 14.77 7.37 -0.85
C THR A 81 14.08 6.02 -0.80
N VAL A 82 13.82 5.52 0.41
CA VAL A 82 13.11 4.28 0.67
C VAL A 82 11.99 4.50 1.67
N GLU A 83 10.96 3.66 1.60
CA GLU A 83 9.90 3.56 2.60
C GLU A 83 9.95 2.16 3.24
N CYS A 84 9.84 2.08 4.57
CA CYS A 84 9.78 0.80 5.28
C CYS A 84 8.35 0.48 5.71
N LEU A 85 7.74 -0.52 5.06
CA LEU A 85 6.38 -0.96 5.36
C LEU A 85 6.39 -2.22 6.22
N ARG A 86 6.20 -2.07 7.54
CA ARG A 86 6.08 -3.22 8.46
C ARG A 86 4.65 -3.76 8.49
N ARG A 87 4.48 -5.04 8.18
CA ARG A 87 3.19 -5.76 8.31
C ARG A 87 3.29 -6.87 9.36
N VAL A 88 2.45 -6.78 10.39
CA VAL A 88 2.30 -7.85 11.39
C VAL A 88 1.22 -8.82 10.91
N HIS A 89 1.45 -10.12 11.02
CA HIS A 89 0.46 -11.14 10.67
C HIS A 89 0.06 -11.90 11.93
N GLU A 90 -1.23 -12.16 12.07
CA GLU A 90 -1.76 -13.04 13.10
C GLU A 90 -2.15 -14.38 12.46
N PHE A 91 -1.80 -15.48 13.13
CA PHE A 91 -2.15 -16.81 12.64
C PHE A 91 -3.46 -17.25 13.30
N ARG A 92 -4.49 -17.49 12.48
CA ARG A 92 -5.79 -18.01 12.95
C ARG A 92 -6.24 -19.18 12.09
N TYR A 93 -6.90 -20.15 12.71
CA TYR A 93 -7.61 -21.18 11.97
C TYR A 93 -8.87 -20.56 11.34
N GLN A 94 -8.99 -20.66 10.01
CA GLN A 94 -10.19 -20.28 9.29
C GLN A 94 -10.93 -21.53 8.81
N HIS A 95 -12.24 -21.59 9.07
CA HIS A 95 -13.11 -22.61 8.53
C HIS A 95 -13.61 -22.16 7.16
N ARG A 96 -13.33 -22.95 6.12
CA ARG A 96 -13.79 -22.68 4.75
C ARG A 96 -14.65 -23.83 4.25
N SER A 97 -15.72 -23.50 3.53
CA SER A 97 -16.51 -24.52 2.84
C SER A 97 -15.67 -25.16 1.74
N LYS A 98 -15.66 -26.48 1.67
CA LYS A 98 -15.06 -27.22 0.56
C LYS A 98 -15.85 -26.89 -0.72
N ILE A 99 -15.12 -26.48 -1.75
CA ILE A 99 -15.71 -26.21 -3.06
C ILE A 99 -15.77 -27.54 -3.81
N ASN A 100 -16.99 -28.04 -4.04
CA ASN A 100 -17.21 -29.24 -4.83
C ASN A 100 -17.37 -28.88 -6.31
N PHE A 101 -16.27 -28.91 -7.06
CA PHE A 101 -16.25 -28.61 -8.50
C PHE A 101 -17.01 -29.62 -9.39
N THR A 102 -17.49 -30.73 -8.81
CA THR A 102 -18.22 -31.80 -9.53
C THR A 102 -19.74 -31.63 -9.51
N ALA A 103 -20.28 -30.63 -8.80
CA ALA A 103 -21.73 -30.44 -8.66
C ALA A 103 -22.44 -29.97 -9.95
N ASP A 104 -21.74 -29.28 -10.84
CA ASP A 104 -22.32 -28.70 -12.08
C ASP A 104 -22.53 -29.71 -13.21
N GLN A 105 -21.94 -30.91 -13.14
CA GLN A 105 -22.10 -31.92 -14.19
C GLN A 105 -23.50 -32.57 -14.20
N LYS A 106 -24.30 -32.42 -13.12
CA LYS A 106 -25.66 -33.00 -13.03
C LYS A 106 -26.77 -32.13 -13.63
N GLN A 107 -26.51 -30.87 -14.00
CA GLN A 107 -27.54 -29.98 -14.58
C GLN A 107 -27.61 -30.01 -16.12
N LYS A 108 -26.54 -30.46 -16.82
CA LYS A 108 -26.57 -30.59 -18.30
C LYS A 108 -27.42 -31.75 -18.83
N ALA A 109 -27.80 -32.73 -18.00
CA ALA A 109 -28.51 -33.93 -18.45
C ALA A 109 -30.05 -33.81 -18.50
N LYS A 110 -30.63 -32.61 -18.32
CA LYS A 110 -32.09 -32.40 -18.29
C LYS A 110 -32.63 -31.42 -19.37
N ILE A 111 -31.83 -31.09 -20.38
CA ILE A 111 -32.26 -30.25 -21.50
C ILE A 111 -32.04 -31.08 -22.76
N ASP A 112 -32.89 -32.08 -23.03
CA ASP A 112 -33.01 -32.71 -24.36
C ASP A 112 -34.20 -33.67 -24.39
N THR A 113 -35.41 -33.12 -24.33
CA THR A 113 -36.61 -33.75 -24.92
C THR A 113 -37.79 -32.78 -24.90
N HIS A 114 -37.88 -31.92 -25.91
CA HIS A 114 -39.16 -31.61 -26.54
C HIS A 114 -38.92 -30.99 -27.91
N SER A 115 -39.04 -31.86 -28.92
CA SER A 115 -39.21 -31.49 -30.31
C SER A 115 -40.42 -30.58 -30.47
N ASN A 116 -40.25 -29.41 -31.08
CA ASN A 116 -41.36 -28.72 -31.73
C ASN A 116 -40.94 -28.22 -33.10
N LYS A 117 -41.67 -28.69 -34.11
CA LYS A 117 -41.50 -28.42 -35.54
C LYS A 117 -41.64 -26.91 -35.78
N ARG A 118 -40.75 -26.35 -36.60
CA ARG A 118 -40.91 -25.01 -37.19
C ARG A 118 -41.38 -25.20 -38.63
N GLU A 119 -42.50 -24.59 -38.97
CA GLU A 119 -42.81 -24.25 -40.37
C GLU A 119 -42.51 -22.77 -40.61
N PRO A 120 -42.03 -22.40 -41.81
CA PRO A 120 -41.63 -21.03 -42.15
C PRO A 120 -42.81 -20.25 -42.72
N ASN A 121 -42.87 -18.95 -42.47
CA ASN A 121 -43.58 -18.01 -43.34
C ASN A 121 -42.73 -16.74 -43.50
N ASP A 122 -42.58 -16.38 -44.77
CA ASP A 122 -41.89 -15.24 -45.33
C ASP A 122 -42.71 -13.93 -45.23
N ASP A 123 -42.01 -12.85 -45.57
CA ASP A 123 -42.45 -11.59 -46.14
C ASP A 123 -42.75 -10.37 -45.23
N ASP A 124 -41.90 -9.36 -45.47
CA ASP A 124 -42.16 -7.93 -45.67
C ASP A 124 -41.80 -6.87 -44.59
N VAL A 125 -40.66 -6.21 -44.87
CA VAL A 125 -40.47 -4.77 -45.21
C VAL A 125 -40.64 -3.67 -44.13
N ASP A 126 -39.52 -2.97 -43.98
CA ASP A 126 -39.20 -1.56 -43.70
C ASP A 126 -39.62 -0.76 -42.44
N GLU A 127 -38.55 -0.20 -41.87
CA GLU A 127 -38.24 1.20 -41.50
C GLU A 127 -39.21 2.11 -40.69
N ASN A 128 -38.58 2.66 -39.64
CA ASN A 128 -38.76 3.96 -38.96
C ASN A 128 -39.98 4.16 -38.04
N ASP A 129 -39.72 4.36 -36.74
CA ASP A 129 -39.70 5.72 -36.14
C ASP A 129 -39.41 5.68 -34.63
N ASP A 130 -38.62 6.65 -34.17
CA ASP A 130 -38.39 7.02 -32.77
C ASP A 130 -39.70 7.41 -32.08
N GLU A 131 -39.95 6.92 -30.86
CA GLU A 131 -40.42 7.77 -29.75
C GLU A 131 -40.50 7.03 -28.39
N GLU A 132 -40.20 7.82 -27.37
CA GLU A 132 -40.01 7.55 -25.94
C GLU A 132 -41.30 7.11 -25.19
N LYS A 133 -41.21 6.17 -24.23
CA LYS A 133 -41.89 6.19 -22.90
C LYS A 133 -41.73 4.92 -22.06
N THR A 134 -41.32 5.11 -20.81
CA THR A 134 -41.51 4.16 -19.69
C THR A 134 -43.00 4.07 -19.31
N PRO A 135 -43.49 2.96 -18.72
CA PRO A 135 -43.57 2.92 -17.25
C PRO A 135 -43.45 1.53 -16.57
N ASN A 136 -42.99 1.61 -15.31
CA ASN A 136 -43.01 0.61 -14.25
C ASN A 136 -44.21 -0.36 -14.24
N LYS A 137 -43.92 -1.66 -14.08
CA LYS A 137 -44.91 -2.63 -13.57
C LYS A 137 -44.29 -3.53 -12.49
N LYS A 138 -44.69 -3.27 -11.25
CA LYS A 138 -44.47 -4.13 -10.07
C LYS A 138 -44.89 -5.57 -10.39
N ARG A 139 -43.99 -6.53 -10.18
CA ARG A 139 -44.32 -7.95 -10.04
C ARG A 139 -43.83 -8.45 -8.70
N LYS A 140 -44.78 -8.63 -7.78
CA LYS A 140 -44.68 -9.65 -6.72
C LYS A 140 -44.51 -11.00 -7.40
N ASN A 141 -43.68 -11.86 -6.84
CA ASN A 141 -43.94 -13.29 -6.84
C ASN A 141 -43.23 -13.93 -5.65
N ASP A 142 -44.05 -14.36 -4.71
CA ASP A 142 -43.75 -15.38 -3.73
C ASP A 142 -43.49 -16.70 -4.46
N SER A 143 -42.35 -17.32 -4.18
CA SER A 143 -42.22 -18.77 -4.23
C SER A 143 -41.09 -19.17 -3.29
N GLU A 144 -41.46 -19.43 -2.04
CA GLU A 144 -40.69 -20.27 -1.14
C GLU A 144 -40.46 -21.64 -1.81
N THR A 145 -39.22 -21.88 -2.21
CA THR A 145 -38.74 -23.24 -2.47
C THR A 145 -37.71 -23.54 -1.39
N THR A 146 -38.15 -24.21 -0.33
CA THR A 146 -37.30 -24.79 0.71
C THR A 146 -36.35 -25.82 0.09
N ALA A 147 -35.16 -25.38 -0.29
CA ALA A 147 -34.04 -26.26 -0.60
C ALA A 147 -33.52 -26.85 0.72
N LYS A 148 -33.58 -28.17 0.86
CA LYS A 148 -32.94 -28.91 1.96
C LYS A 148 -31.43 -28.65 1.91
N ASN A 149 -30.92 -27.77 2.78
CA ASN A 149 -29.50 -27.49 2.92
C ASN A 149 -28.78 -28.72 3.50
N GLN A 150 -28.10 -29.49 2.64
CA GLN A 150 -27.05 -30.39 3.13
C GLN A 150 -25.92 -29.54 3.75
N PRO A 151 -25.35 -29.92 4.90
CA PRO A 151 -24.26 -29.18 5.50
C PRO A 151 -23.06 -29.21 4.55
N ARG A 152 -22.65 -28.03 4.06
CA ARG A 152 -21.43 -27.87 3.27
C ARG A 152 -20.26 -28.32 4.16
N GLU A 153 -19.50 -29.33 3.72
CA GLU A 153 -18.30 -29.76 4.43
C GLU A 153 -17.36 -28.57 4.64
N THR A 154 -16.95 -28.34 5.88
CA THR A 154 -16.01 -27.28 6.24
C THR A 154 -14.65 -27.86 6.59
N GLU A 155 -13.58 -27.23 6.11
CA GLU A 155 -12.20 -27.57 6.44
C GLU A 155 -11.54 -26.41 7.21
N SER A 156 -10.77 -26.75 8.24
CA SER A 156 -10.07 -25.79 9.09
C SER A 156 -8.61 -25.66 8.63
N MET A 157 -8.22 -24.48 8.18
CA MET A 157 -6.85 -24.22 7.71
C MET A 157 -6.20 -23.09 8.53
N LEU A 158 -5.01 -23.34 9.06
CA LEU A 158 -4.19 -22.30 9.68
C LEU A 158 -3.80 -21.27 8.62
N THR A 159 -4.22 -20.02 8.82
CA THR A 159 -4.04 -18.95 7.84
C THR A 159 -3.37 -17.74 8.50
N ALA A 160 -2.37 -17.17 7.83
CA ALA A 160 -1.80 -15.87 8.22
C ALA A 160 -2.75 -14.75 7.76
N ILE A 161 -3.22 -13.95 8.70
CA ILE A 161 -4.15 -12.85 8.47
C ILE A 161 -3.41 -11.55 8.76
N GLY A 162 -3.23 -10.74 7.72
CA GLY A 162 -2.77 -9.36 7.87
C GLY A 162 -3.89 -8.47 8.43
N PRO A 163 -3.57 -7.37 9.13
CA PRO A 163 -4.56 -6.41 9.60
C PRO A 163 -5.33 -5.80 8.43
N LEU A 164 -6.67 -5.69 8.56
CA LEU A 164 -7.53 -5.06 7.54
C LEU A 164 -7.30 -3.56 7.41
N VAL A 165 -6.86 -2.92 8.49
CA VAL A 165 -6.47 -1.51 8.52
C VAL A 165 -5.05 -1.45 9.02
N MET A 166 -4.17 -0.87 8.23
CA MET A 166 -2.83 -0.53 8.67
C MET A 166 -2.81 0.95 9.02
N PRO A 167 -2.95 1.34 10.30
CA PRO A 167 -2.57 2.67 10.73
C PRO A 167 -1.04 2.77 10.64
N GLY A 168 -0.54 3.01 9.43
CA GLY A 168 0.86 3.31 9.17
C GLY A 168 1.02 4.81 9.10
N HIS A 169 1.94 5.36 9.89
CA HIS A 169 2.59 6.59 9.49
C HIS A 169 3.56 6.20 8.38
N THR A 170 3.25 6.57 7.13
CA THR A 170 4.24 6.49 6.05
C THR A 170 5.35 7.48 6.39
N GLY A 171 6.58 6.99 6.36
CA GLY A 171 7.77 7.77 6.60
C GLY A 171 8.84 7.36 5.60
N TYR A 172 9.37 8.35 4.90
CA TYR A 172 10.43 8.18 3.93
C TYR A 172 11.78 8.38 4.61
N LEU A 173 12.72 7.50 4.30
CA LEU A 173 14.13 7.64 4.65
C LEU A 173 14.91 7.99 3.39
N THR A 174 15.47 9.19 3.35
CA THR A 174 16.36 9.64 2.27
C THR A 174 17.81 9.52 2.74
N PHE A 175 18.57 8.68 2.06
CA PHE A 175 20.00 8.47 2.27
C PHE A 175 20.81 9.23 1.23
N ALA A 176 21.98 9.69 1.62
CA ALA A 176 22.96 10.29 0.72
C ALA A 176 24.38 10.15 1.27
N TYR A 177 25.37 10.24 0.39
CA TYR A 177 26.79 10.23 0.75
C TYR A 177 27.44 11.57 0.39
N LEU A 178 28.31 12.09 1.26
CA LEU A 178 29.13 13.24 0.95
C LEU A 178 30.58 12.80 0.84
N LYS A 179 31.19 13.01 -0.32
CA LYS A 179 32.63 12.89 -0.51
C LYS A 179 33.27 14.26 -0.29
N GLN A 180 34.05 14.41 0.77
CA GLN A 180 34.85 15.62 0.98
C GLN A 180 36.24 15.37 0.36
N ASN A 181 36.67 16.28 -0.51
CA ASN A 181 37.99 16.27 -1.16
C ASN A 181 38.99 17.11 -0.36
#